data_AF-A0A5C1APB4-F1
#
_entry.id   AF-A0A5C1APB4-F1
#
_cell.length_a   1.000
_cell.length_b   1.000
_cell.length_c   1.000
_cell.angle_alpha   90.00
_cell.angle_beta   90.00
_cell.angle_gamma   90.00
#
_symmetry.space_group_name_H-M   'P 1'
#
loop_
_entity.id
_entity.type
_entity.pdbx_description
1 polymer ?
#
loop_
_entity_poly.entity_id
_entity_poly.type
_entity_poly.pdbx_seq_one_letter_code
_entity_poly.pdbx_strand_id
1 'polypeptide(L)'
;MRVIASFAVAALLAVGATRALPHQAPSRWDYPFYCCSGADCAPLEPEAVREIRGGFTVIVRPGEHPMWPKERRTTLRLEIPYDKATPSPDGHWHLCINDAGELLCFFAPAGDS
;
A
#
# COMPACT_ATOMS: atom_id res chain seq x y z
N MET A 1 28.87 -34.78 14.93
CA MET A 1 28.25 -34.51 13.61
C MET A 1 26.77 -34.15 13.67
N ARG A 2 25.90 -34.86 14.42
CA ARG A 2 24.47 -34.52 14.51
C ARG A 2 24.16 -33.14 15.13
N VAL A 3 24.93 -32.73 16.15
CA VAL A 3 24.71 -31.45 16.86
C VAL A 3 25.10 -30.23 16.01
N ILE A 4 26.14 -30.35 15.17
CA ILE A 4 26.62 -29.26 14.29
C ILE A 4 25.61 -28.98 13.17
N ALA A 5 24.96 -30.03 12.63
CA ALA A 5 23.91 -29.89 11.63
C ALA A 5 22.68 -29.14 12.17
N SER A 6 22.34 -29.30 13.46
CA SER A 6 21.21 -28.61 14.10
C SER A 6 21.43 -27.11 14.31
N PHE A 7 22.66 -26.68 14.65
CA PHE A 7 22.99 -25.26 14.76
C PHE A 7 23.00 -24.54 13.41
N ALA A 8 23.44 -25.22 12.34
CA ALA A 8 23.45 -24.65 11.00
C ALA A 8 22.03 -24.37 10.47
N VAL A 9 21.07 -25.27 10.72
CA VAL A 9 19.67 -25.10 10.30
C VAL A 9 18.99 -23.96 11.06
N ALA A 10 19.23 -23.82 12.37
CA ALA A 10 18.66 -22.73 13.17
C ALA A 10 19.20 -21.34 12.75
N ALA A 11 20.49 -21.25 12.39
CA ALA A 11 21.08 -20.01 11.89
C ALA A 11 20.52 -19.59 10.52
N LEU A 12 20.23 -20.55 9.63
CA LEU A 12 19.62 -20.29 8.32
C LEU A 12 18.17 -19.76 8.43
N LEU A 13 17.40 -20.20 9.43
CA LEU A 13 16.03 -19.71 9.66
C LEU A 13 15.98 -18.28 10.22
N ALA A 14 17.01 -17.84 10.94
CA ALA A 14 17.06 -16.50 11.52
C ALA A 14 17.34 -15.39 10.48
N VAL A 15 18.03 -15.72 9.39
CA VAL A 15 18.38 -14.76 8.30
C VAL A 15 17.16 -14.44 7.42
N GLY A 16 16.14 -15.31 7.39
CA GLY A 16 14.95 -15.14 6.54
C GLY A 16 13.76 -14.43 7.19
N ALA A 17 13.82 -14.11 8.49
CA ALA A 17 12.73 -13.45 9.19
C ALA A 17 12.72 -11.94 8.89
N THR A 18 12.22 -11.55 7.71
CA THR A 18 11.85 -10.15 7.48
C THR A 18 10.69 -9.81 8.40
N ARG A 19 10.87 -8.82 9.28
CA ARG A 19 9.75 -8.26 10.03
C ARG A 19 8.80 -7.61 9.01
N ALA A 20 7.66 -8.24 8.75
CA ALA A 20 6.53 -7.55 8.17
C ALA A 20 6.07 -6.54 9.24
N LEU A 21 6.26 -5.25 8.95
CA LEU A 21 5.75 -4.17 9.78
C LEU A 21 4.42 -3.76 9.12
N PRO A 22 3.26 -4.19 9.66
CA PRO A 22 1.95 -4.07 9.02
C PRO A 22 1.47 -2.63 8.73
N HIS A 23 2.31 -1.62 8.93
CA HIS A 23 2.00 -0.21 8.66
C HIS A 23 3.10 0.49 7.87
N GLN A 24 3.96 -0.26 7.18
CA GLN A 24 5.03 0.30 6.37
C GLN A 24 4.77 0.16 4.88
N ALA A 25 5.09 1.22 4.14
CA ALA A 25 5.32 1.13 2.71
C ALA A 25 6.52 0.21 2.40
N PRO A 26 6.65 -0.33 1.18
CA PRO A 26 7.80 -1.14 0.78
C PRO A 26 9.16 -0.44 1.01
N SER A 27 9.17 0.89 0.91
CA SER A 27 10.29 1.79 1.19
C SER A 27 10.57 2.03 2.68
N ARG A 28 9.79 1.41 3.58
CA ARG A 28 9.93 1.39 5.05
C ARG A 28 9.55 2.68 5.79
N TRP A 29 8.85 3.62 5.17
CA TRP A 29 8.18 4.69 5.93
C TRP A 29 6.85 4.20 6.49
N ASP A 30 6.47 4.71 7.66
CA ASP A 30 5.22 4.34 8.32
C ASP A 30 4.07 5.18 7.78
N TYR A 31 2.99 4.53 7.34
CA TYR A 31 1.74 5.21 7.03
C TYR A 31 1.23 5.91 8.31
N PRO A 32 0.71 7.16 8.22
CA PRO A 32 0.20 7.85 9.39
C PRO A 32 -0.95 7.08 10.00
N PHE A 33 -0.99 6.97 11.33
CA PHE A 33 -2.02 6.19 12.03
C PHE A 33 -3.46 6.59 11.65
N TYR A 34 -3.70 7.88 11.41
CA TYR A 34 -5.00 8.40 11.00
C TYR A 34 -5.45 7.90 9.60
N CYS A 35 -4.52 7.47 8.75
CA CYS A 35 -4.81 6.94 7.41
C CYS A 35 -5.25 5.48 7.42
N CYS A 36 -4.89 4.71 8.45
CA CYS A 36 -5.20 3.30 8.51
C CYS A 36 -6.60 3.06 9.07
N SER A 37 -7.01 3.72 10.17
CA SER A 37 -8.29 3.41 10.85
C SER A 37 -8.54 1.90 11.09
N GLY A 38 -7.48 1.09 11.21
CA GLY A 38 -7.56 -0.38 11.29
C GLY A 38 -7.59 -1.13 9.95
N ALA A 39 -7.38 -0.44 8.82
CA ALA A 39 -7.31 -0.97 7.46
C ALA A 39 -5.90 -0.86 6.85
N ASP A 40 -5.66 -1.64 5.80
CA ASP A 40 -4.38 -1.71 5.11
C ASP A 40 -4.23 -0.59 4.05
N CYS A 41 -3.06 0.05 4.06
CA CYS A 41 -2.59 0.92 2.98
C CYS A 41 -1.66 0.13 2.05
N ALA A 42 -1.64 0.44 0.76
CA ALA A 42 -0.75 -0.21 -0.19
C ALA A 42 -0.27 0.75 -1.29
N PRO A 43 0.90 0.48 -1.90
CA PRO A 43 1.31 1.16 -3.11
C PRO A 43 0.32 0.85 -4.26
N LEU A 44 0.21 1.78 -5.20
CA LEU A 44 -0.50 1.59 -6.46
C LEU A 44 0.47 1.66 -7.63
N GLU A 45 0.17 0.86 -8.66
CA GLU A 45 0.84 1.00 -9.96
C GLU A 45 0.43 2.33 -10.62
N PRO A 46 1.34 3.04 -11.33
CA PRO A 46 1.03 4.30 -11.98
C PRO A 46 -0.19 4.24 -12.92
N GLU A 47 -0.41 3.11 -13.59
CA GLU A 47 -1.53 2.90 -14.52
C GLU A 47 -2.89 2.86 -13.83
N ALA A 48 -2.93 2.63 -12.50
CA ALA A 48 -4.15 2.71 -11.71
C ALA A 48 -4.60 4.15 -11.49
N VAL A 49 -3.71 5.14 -11.71
CA VAL A 49 -3.96 6.56 -11.44
C VAL A 49 -3.99 7.34 -12.75
N ARG A 50 -5.02 8.14 -12.93
CA ARG A 50 -5.12 9.11 -14.03
C ARG A 50 -5.46 10.47 -13.47
N GLU A 51 -4.57 11.42 -13.70
CA GLU A 51 -4.86 12.82 -13.40
C GLU A 51 -6.00 13.34 -14.29
N ILE A 52 -6.90 14.11 -13.69
CA ILE A 52 -8.07 14.71 -14.33
C ILE A 52 -8.17 16.18 -13.90
N ARG A 53 -9.07 16.94 -14.52
CA ARG A 53 -9.35 18.30 -14.05
C ARG A 53 -9.84 18.26 -12.61
N GLY A 54 -9.06 18.85 -11.70
CA GLY A 54 -9.41 18.98 -10.28
C GLY A 54 -8.91 17.86 -9.37
N GLY A 55 -8.18 16.86 -9.89
CA GLY A 55 -7.58 15.83 -9.06
C GLY A 55 -7.23 14.55 -9.84
N PHE A 56 -7.60 13.40 -9.29
CA PHE A 56 -7.23 12.09 -9.80
C PHE A 56 -8.43 11.17 -9.91
N THR A 57 -8.46 10.35 -10.95
CA THR A 57 -9.19 9.09 -10.96
C THR A 57 -8.25 7.99 -10.50
N VAL A 58 -8.67 7.17 -9.55
CA VAL A 58 -7.99 5.92 -9.17
C VAL A 58 -8.89 4.73 -9.48
N ILE A 59 -8.34 3.71 -10.14
CA ILE A 59 -9.01 2.46 -10.49
C ILE A 59 -8.34 1.32 -9.73
N VAL A 60 -9.11 0.56 -8.96
CA VAL A 60 -8.63 -0.63 -8.24
C VAL A 60 -9.45 -1.84 -8.68
N ARG A 61 -8.84 -2.78 -9.41
CA ARG A 61 -9.49 -4.05 -9.76
C ARG A 61 -9.43 -5.01 -8.58
N PRO A 62 -10.34 -6.01 -8.53
CA PRO A 62 -10.28 -7.06 -7.52
C PRO A 62 -8.91 -7.72 -7.45
N GLY A 63 -8.31 -7.71 -6.26
CA GLY A 63 -7.00 -8.28 -5.96
C GLY A 63 -5.79 -7.36 -6.16
N GLU A 64 -5.97 -6.13 -6.68
CA GLU A 64 -4.88 -5.16 -6.85
C GLU A 64 -4.57 -4.37 -5.56
N HIS A 65 -5.47 -4.40 -4.57
CA HIS A 65 -5.28 -3.76 -3.27
C HIS A 65 -5.70 -4.71 -2.15
N PRO A 66 -5.00 -4.79 -1.00
CA PRO A 66 -5.34 -5.69 0.11
C PRO A 66 -6.78 -5.54 0.61
N MET A 67 -7.27 -4.30 0.69
CA MET A 67 -8.65 -3.97 1.07
C MET A 67 -9.68 -4.15 -0.05
N TRP A 68 -9.26 -4.53 -1.27
CA TRP A 68 -10.15 -4.79 -2.40
C TRP A 68 -9.89 -6.20 -2.98
N PRO A 69 -10.25 -7.26 -2.25
CA PRO A 69 -9.77 -8.61 -2.53
C PRO A 69 -10.43 -9.23 -3.78
N LYS A 70 -9.89 -10.36 -4.25
CA LYS A 70 -10.26 -10.99 -5.53
C LYS A 70 -11.72 -11.45 -5.58
N GLU A 71 -12.36 -11.67 -4.43
CA GLU A 71 -13.76 -12.08 -4.31
C GLU A 71 -14.74 -10.94 -4.67
N ARG A 72 -14.26 -9.68 -4.68
CA ARG A 72 -15.03 -8.54 -5.21
C ARG A 72 -15.31 -8.78 -6.69
N ARG A 73 -16.55 -8.52 -7.11
CA ARG A 73 -16.96 -8.70 -8.52
C ARG A 73 -16.87 -7.41 -9.34
N THR A 74 -16.57 -6.29 -8.69
CA THR A 74 -16.56 -4.96 -9.30
C THR A 74 -15.23 -4.27 -9.09
N THR A 75 -14.87 -3.43 -10.07
CA THR A 75 -13.75 -2.50 -9.98
C THR A 75 -14.17 -1.31 -9.12
N LEU A 76 -13.33 -0.92 -8.17
CA LEU A 76 -13.49 0.32 -7.42
C LEU A 76 -12.97 1.49 -8.26
N ARG A 77 -13.75 2.55 -8.36
CA ARG A 77 -13.36 3.82 -8.98
C ARG A 77 -13.49 4.92 -7.94
N LEU A 78 -12.39 5.62 -7.68
CA LEU A 78 -12.35 6.79 -6.81
C LEU A 78 -12.05 8.04 -7.63
N GLU A 79 -12.70 9.15 -7.28
CA GLU A 79 -12.34 10.49 -7.74
C GLU A 79 -11.83 11.26 -6.53
N ILE A 80 -10.56 11.65 -6.58
CA ILE A 80 -9.82 12.20 -5.44
C ILE A 80 -9.41 13.63 -5.80
N PRO A 81 -9.98 14.66 -5.16
CA PRO A 81 -9.59 16.04 -5.41
C PRO A 81 -8.12 16.30 -5.03
N TYR A 82 -7.48 17.30 -5.67
CA TYR A 82 -6.08 17.64 -5.37
C TYR A 82 -5.84 17.98 -3.89
N ASP A 83 -6.79 18.62 -3.22
CA ASP A 83 -6.67 19.00 -1.80
C ASP A 83 -6.73 17.80 -0.83
N LYS A 84 -7.05 16.60 -1.35
CA LYS A 84 -7.00 15.33 -0.62
C LYS A 84 -5.73 14.52 -0.91
N ALA A 85 -4.93 14.91 -1.91
CA ALA A 85 -3.68 14.27 -2.22
C ALA A 85 -2.58 14.79 -1.28
N THR A 86 -1.86 13.87 -0.63
CA THR A 86 -0.71 14.17 0.22
C THR A 86 0.57 13.83 -0.55
N PRO A 87 1.66 14.61 -0.44
CA PRO A 87 2.94 14.21 -1.02
C PRO A 87 3.42 12.87 -0.47
N SER A 88 3.81 11.96 -1.36
CA SER A 88 4.37 10.66 -1.00
C SER A 88 5.84 10.82 -0.57
N PRO A 89 6.23 10.33 0.62
CA PRO A 89 7.63 10.39 1.09
C PRO A 89 8.63 9.60 0.23
N ASP A 90 8.16 8.60 -0.52
CA ASP A 90 9.02 7.73 -1.33
C ASP A 90 8.81 7.91 -2.85
N GLY A 91 7.99 8.88 -3.25
CA GLY A 91 7.73 9.17 -4.66
C GLY A 91 6.83 8.14 -5.38
N HIS A 92 6.19 7.21 -4.68
CA HIS A 92 5.23 6.28 -5.26
C HIS A 92 3.79 6.69 -4.93
N TRP A 93 2.83 6.16 -5.70
CA TRP A 93 1.41 6.29 -5.37
C TRP A 93 1.07 5.35 -4.24
N HIS A 94 0.31 5.82 -3.25
CA HIS A 94 -0.26 4.96 -2.22
C HIS A 94 -1.74 5.27 -1.99
N LEU A 95 -2.50 4.23 -1.68
CA LEU A 95 -3.90 4.33 -1.36
C LEU A 95 -4.17 3.65 -0.02
N CYS A 96 -4.97 4.30 0.81
CA CYS A 96 -5.57 3.73 1.99
C CYS A 96 -7.09 3.83 1.82
N ILE A 97 -7.77 2.69 1.88
CA ILE A 97 -9.23 2.59 1.82
C ILE A 97 -9.72 1.66 2.92
N ASN A 98 -10.96 1.83 3.36
CA ASN A 98 -11.61 0.82 4.19
C ASN A 98 -12.18 -0.33 3.33
N ASP A 99 -12.81 -1.30 3.97
CA ASP A 99 -13.45 -2.45 3.30
C ASP A 99 -14.66 -2.04 2.45
N ALA A 100 -15.32 -0.93 2.74
CA ALA A 100 -16.35 -0.35 1.86
C ALA A 100 -15.77 0.27 0.59
N GLY A 101 -14.44 0.47 0.52
CA GLY A 101 -13.76 1.17 -0.58
C GLY A 101 -13.77 2.69 -0.43
N GLU A 102 -14.10 3.21 0.75
CA GLU A 102 -14.07 4.65 1.02
C GLU A 102 -12.63 5.12 1.22
N LEU A 103 -12.32 6.29 0.67
CA LEU A 103 -11.00 6.90 0.76
C LEU A 103 -10.68 7.29 2.21
N LEU A 104 -9.54 6.81 2.72
CA LEU A 104 -8.96 7.27 3.97
C LEU A 104 -7.83 8.27 3.70
N CYS A 105 -6.85 7.87 2.88
CA CYS A 105 -5.73 8.71 2.46
C CYS A 105 -5.28 8.35 1.04
N PHE A 106 -4.72 9.33 0.35
CA PHE A 106 -4.09 9.16 -0.95
C PHE A 106 -2.76 9.90 -0.97
N PHE A 107 -1.69 9.19 -1.31
CA PHE A 107 -0.36 9.75 -1.45
C PHE A 107 0.02 9.78 -2.92
N ALA A 108 0.39 10.97 -3.39
CA ALA A 108 0.82 11.22 -4.74
C ALA A 108 2.34 11.44 -4.77
N PRO A 109 3.08 10.89 -5.76
CA PRO A 109 4.42 11.36 -6.07
C PRO A 109 4.41 12.89 -6.17
N ALA A 110 5.49 13.53 -5.74
CA ALA A 110 5.65 14.95 -6.04
C ALA A 110 5.56 15.11 -7.56
N GLY A 111 4.56 15.88 -8.03
CA GLY A 111 4.53 16.29 -9.42
C GLY A 111 5.73 17.18 -9.68
N ASP A 112 6.47 16.91 -10.76
CA ASP A 112 7.35 17.92 -11.35
C ASP A 112 6.43 19.10 -11.74
N SER A 113 6.34 20.09 -10.87
CA SER A 113 5.47 21.27 -11.06
C SER A 113 6.00 22.13 -12.20
#